data_AF-A0A524CFS5-F1
#
_entry.id   AF-A0A524CFS5-F1
#
_cell.length_a   1.000
_cell.length_b   1.000
_cell.length_c   1.000
_cell.angle_alpha   90.00
_cell.angle_beta   90.00
_cell.angle_gamma   90.00
#
_symmetry.space_group_name_H-M   'P 1'
#
loop_
_entity.id
_entity.type
_entity.pdbx_description
1 polymer ?
#
loop_
_entity_poly.entity_id
_entity_poly.type
_entity_poly.pdbx_seq_one_letter_code
_entity_poly.pdbx_strand_id
1 'polypeptide(L)'
;MGLNGDEKMFRILVQHLGIEGQMVNVPGVPLKSLNILKERIDYLALGHFHKQYTINDWIFNPGSSEPVSSVDFRFKRGIFLVGFQKRTEGGYNKDIKIINLHNRIHKNEMIYINKFFDKRKELCDFIITQLKKRISSYQYWNIDNAMNPVLILTLRGIKPSNRCIKNNCYLNRAIYDALPVIDVKIYHKYNKIMKSLENYLS
;
A
#
# COMPACT_ATOMS: atom_id res chain seq x y z
N MET A 1 -11.15 -15.19 -36.75
CA MET A 1 -10.33 -16.40 -36.94
C MET A 1 -10.71 -17.39 -35.85
N GLY A 2 -11.58 -18.34 -36.18
CA GLY A 2 -12.08 -19.33 -35.23
C GLY A 2 -11.01 -20.37 -34.95
N LEU A 3 -10.74 -20.63 -33.67
CA LEU A 3 -9.89 -21.73 -33.24
C LEU A 3 -10.67 -23.05 -33.42
N ASN A 4 -10.72 -23.55 -34.66
CA ASN A 4 -11.04 -24.94 -34.93
C ASN A 4 -9.71 -25.72 -34.89
N GLY A 5 -9.59 -26.65 -33.95
CA GLY A 5 -8.43 -27.52 -33.79
C GLY A 5 -8.65 -28.48 -32.62
N ASP A 6 -8.55 -29.77 -32.91
CA ASP A 6 -8.99 -30.96 -32.16
C ASP A 6 -8.37 -31.22 -30.77
N GLU A 7 -7.86 -30.21 -30.08
CA GLU A 7 -7.61 -30.29 -28.64
C GLU A 7 -8.10 -29.01 -27.97
N LYS A 8 -9.09 -29.11 -27.07
CA LYS A 8 -9.43 -27.99 -26.18
C LYS A 8 -8.16 -27.64 -25.41
N MET A 9 -7.56 -26.50 -25.73
CA MET A 9 -6.44 -25.90 -25.00
C MET A 9 -6.96 -25.18 -23.74
N PHE A 10 -6.16 -25.16 -22.68
CA PHE A 10 -6.43 -24.37 -21.48
C PHE A 10 -6.12 -22.89 -21.76
N ARG A 11 -7.14 -22.04 -21.67
CA ARG A 11 -7.09 -20.65 -22.15
C ARG A 11 -6.94 -19.68 -20.99
N ILE A 12 -5.77 -19.04 -20.95
CA ILE A 12 -5.42 -18.01 -19.96
C ILE A 12 -5.48 -16.64 -20.62
N LEU A 13 -6.15 -15.69 -19.98
CA LEU A 13 -6.13 -14.28 -20.36
C LEU A 13 -5.60 -13.46 -19.18
N VAL A 14 -4.72 -12.50 -19.47
CA VAL A 14 -4.20 -11.54 -18.49
C VAL A 14 -4.63 -10.14 -18.89
N GLN A 15 -5.22 -9.38 -17.97
CA GLN A 15 -5.69 -8.02 -18.20
C GLN A 15 -5.36 -7.11 -17.03
N HIS A 16 -5.08 -5.83 -17.31
CA HIS A 16 -4.88 -4.81 -16.29
C HIS A 16 -6.16 -3.97 -16.11
N LEU A 17 -7.17 -4.56 -15.49
CA LEU A 17 -8.41 -3.88 -15.07
C LEU A 17 -8.91 -4.38 -13.70
N GLY A 18 -9.70 -3.56 -13.03
CA GLY A 18 -10.42 -3.94 -11.80
C GLY A 18 -11.90 -4.17 -12.07
N ILE A 19 -12.55 -5.04 -11.30
CA ILE A 19 -14.01 -5.26 -11.37
C ILE A 19 -14.72 -4.28 -10.45
N GLU A 20 -15.75 -3.63 -10.97
CA GLU A 20 -16.58 -2.69 -10.22
C GLU A 20 -17.05 -3.28 -8.86
N GLY A 21 -17.06 -2.43 -7.83
CA GLY A 21 -17.50 -2.82 -6.48
C GLY A 21 -16.45 -3.57 -5.64
N GLN A 22 -15.32 -3.98 -6.22
CA GLN A 22 -14.28 -4.68 -5.45
C GLN A 22 -13.43 -3.74 -4.56
N MET A 23 -13.27 -2.47 -4.97
CA MET A 23 -12.60 -1.42 -4.20
C MET A 23 -13.52 -0.19 -4.06
N VAL A 24 -13.56 0.38 -2.86
CA VAL A 24 -14.38 1.57 -2.55
C VAL A 24 -13.78 2.79 -3.22
N ASN A 25 -14.61 3.60 -3.88
CA ASN A 25 -14.22 4.83 -4.58
C ASN A 25 -13.17 4.64 -5.68
N VAL A 26 -13.01 3.43 -6.23
CA VAL A 26 -12.16 3.16 -7.39
C VAL A 26 -13.05 2.64 -8.53
N PRO A 27 -13.07 3.30 -9.70
CA PRO A 27 -13.87 2.84 -10.82
C PRO A 27 -13.36 1.47 -11.32
N GLY A 28 -14.28 0.63 -11.77
CA GLY A 28 -13.96 -0.69 -12.32
C GLY A 28 -14.86 -1.02 -13.50
N VAL A 29 -14.49 -2.09 -14.21
CA VAL A 29 -15.28 -2.64 -15.31
C VAL A 29 -16.47 -3.40 -14.73
N PRO A 30 -17.70 -3.17 -15.21
CA PRO A 30 -18.85 -3.96 -14.80
C PRO A 30 -18.66 -5.44 -15.12
N LEU A 31 -18.91 -6.33 -14.16
CA LEU A 31 -18.71 -7.77 -14.34
C LEU A 31 -19.45 -8.32 -15.58
N LYS A 32 -20.66 -7.81 -15.84
CA LYS A 32 -21.49 -8.18 -17.00
C LYS A 32 -20.78 -8.00 -18.34
N SER A 33 -19.88 -7.02 -18.45
CA SER A 33 -19.13 -6.75 -19.68
C SER A 33 -18.14 -7.87 -20.02
N LEU A 34 -17.76 -8.69 -19.04
CA LEU A 34 -16.86 -9.82 -19.22
C LEU A 34 -17.60 -11.14 -19.52
N ASN A 35 -18.93 -11.16 -19.52
CA ASN A 35 -19.71 -12.38 -19.74
C ASN A 35 -19.36 -13.06 -21.08
N ILE A 36 -19.02 -12.28 -22.11
CA ILE A 36 -18.61 -12.79 -23.43
C ILE A 36 -17.34 -13.66 -23.37
N LEU A 37 -16.53 -13.49 -22.32
CA LEU A 37 -15.27 -14.22 -22.13
C LEU A 37 -15.48 -15.52 -21.35
N LYS A 38 -16.55 -15.63 -20.56
CA LYS A 38 -16.76 -16.73 -19.61
C LYS A 38 -16.69 -18.12 -20.25
N GLU A 39 -17.18 -18.25 -21.49
CA GLU A 39 -17.15 -19.52 -22.25
C GLU A 39 -15.89 -19.69 -23.11
N ARG A 40 -15.06 -18.65 -23.19
CA ARG A 40 -13.90 -18.59 -24.08
C ARG A 40 -12.58 -18.77 -23.34
N ILE A 41 -12.54 -18.54 -22.03
CA ILE A 41 -11.32 -18.65 -21.23
C ILE A 41 -11.55 -19.43 -19.94
N ASP A 42 -10.53 -20.15 -19.49
CA ASP A 42 -10.56 -20.99 -18.30
C ASP A 42 -9.99 -20.26 -17.06
N TYR A 43 -9.19 -19.23 -17.29
CA TYR A 43 -8.57 -18.39 -16.26
C TYR A 43 -8.34 -16.96 -16.75
N LEU A 44 -8.93 -15.99 -16.04
CA LEU A 44 -8.73 -14.56 -16.21
C LEU A 44 -7.89 -14.01 -15.05
N ALA A 45 -6.63 -13.70 -15.33
CA ALA A 45 -5.77 -12.97 -14.43
C ALA A 45 -6.05 -11.48 -14.57
N LEU A 46 -6.40 -10.82 -13.47
CA LEU A 46 -6.57 -9.38 -13.40
C LEU A 46 -5.40 -8.73 -12.66
N GLY A 47 -5.14 -7.49 -13.00
CA GLY A 47 -4.34 -6.54 -12.22
C GLY A 47 -4.99 -5.16 -12.31
N HIS A 48 -4.74 -4.26 -11.35
CA HIS A 48 -5.15 -2.85 -11.27
C HIS A 48 -5.54 -2.54 -9.82
N PHE A 49 -6.39 -3.39 -9.25
CA PHE A 49 -6.82 -3.27 -7.87
C PHE A 49 -5.79 -3.91 -6.94
N HIS A 50 -5.37 -3.16 -5.93
CA HIS A 50 -4.36 -3.61 -4.96
C HIS A 50 -4.90 -4.62 -3.95
N LYS A 51 -6.23 -4.81 -3.92
CA LYS A 51 -6.93 -5.77 -3.07
C LYS A 51 -7.05 -7.13 -3.76
N GLN A 52 -6.66 -8.21 -3.08
CA GLN A 52 -6.87 -9.57 -3.59
C GLN A 52 -8.36 -9.94 -3.60
N TYR A 53 -8.83 -10.57 -4.68
CA TYR A 53 -10.17 -11.15 -4.79
C TYR A 53 -10.26 -12.23 -5.89
N THR A 54 -11.28 -13.07 -5.79
CA THR A 54 -11.64 -14.06 -6.82
C THR A 54 -13.14 -13.95 -7.12
N ILE A 55 -13.53 -14.24 -8.36
CA ILE A 55 -14.95 -14.20 -8.78
C ILE A 55 -15.25 -15.44 -9.64
N ASN A 56 -16.30 -16.17 -9.25
CA ASN A 56 -16.89 -17.28 -10.01
C ASN A 56 -15.89 -18.37 -10.43
N ASP A 57 -14.78 -18.53 -9.70
CA ASP A 57 -13.72 -19.51 -9.98
C ASP A 57 -13.09 -19.41 -11.39
N TRP A 58 -13.17 -18.26 -12.05
CA TRP A 58 -12.46 -18.02 -13.31
C TRP A 58 -11.77 -16.66 -13.36
N ILE A 59 -12.12 -15.71 -12.49
CA ILE A 59 -11.48 -14.39 -12.40
C ILE A 59 -10.64 -14.30 -11.12
N PHE A 60 -9.38 -13.91 -11.25
CA PHE A 60 -8.41 -13.88 -10.17
C PHE A 60 -7.62 -12.58 -10.19
N ASN A 61 -7.76 -11.76 -9.14
CA ASN A 61 -6.94 -10.57 -8.93
C ASN A 61 -6.05 -10.79 -7.70
N PRO A 62 -4.71 -10.92 -7.85
CA PRO A 62 -3.82 -11.24 -6.74
C PRO A 62 -3.64 -10.08 -5.74
N GLY A 63 -4.02 -8.86 -6.14
CA GLY A 63 -3.68 -7.62 -5.43
C GLY A 63 -2.27 -7.15 -5.78
N SER A 64 -1.77 -6.14 -5.06
CA SER A 64 -0.38 -5.70 -5.20
C SER A 64 0.55 -6.55 -4.33
N SER A 65 1.83 -6.69 -4.70
CA SER A 65 2.81 -7.41 -3.86
C SER A 65 3.21 -6.63 -2.62
N GLU A 66 3.09 -5.29 -2.67
CA GLU A 66 3.43 -4.39 -1.56
C GLU A 66 2.33 -3.31 -1.37
N PRO A 67 2.17 -2.76 -0.15
CA PRO A 67 1.31 -1.60 0.08
C PRO A 67 1.87 -0.35 -0.62
N VAL A 68 1.09 0.24 -1.53
CA VAL A 68 1.48 1.50 -2.20
C VAL A 68 0.93 2.71 -1.43
N SER A 69 -0.19 2.52 -0.74
CA SER A 69 -0.82 3.53 0.12
C SER A 69 -1.02 3.06 1.57
N SER A 70 -1.32 4.00 2.48
CA SER A 70 -1.66 3.68 3.87
C SER A 70 -2.95 2.86 4.01
N VAL A 71 -3.87 2.98 3.04
CA VAL A 71 -5.10 2.20 2.99
C VAL A 71 -4.80 0.75 2.58
N ASP A 72 -3.87 0.57 1.64
CA ASP A 72 -3.52 -0.75 1.10
C ASP A 72 -2.88 -1.68 2.13
N PHE A 73 -2.29 -1.14 3.20
CA PHE A 73 -1.61 -1.92 4.23
C PHE A 73 -2.53 -2.99 4.87
N ARG A 74 -3.84 -2.73 4.90
CA ARG A 74 -4.82 -3.65 5.49
C ARG A 74 -5.31 -4.72 4.52
N PHE A 75 -4.99 -4.62 3.23
CA PHE A 75 -5.46 -5.60 2.26
C PHE A 75 -4.68 -6.90 2.37
N LYS A 76 -5.43 -8.01 2.29
CA LYS A 76 -4.86 -9.32 2.01
C LYS A 76 -4.22 -9.27 0.62
N ARG A 77 -3.05 -9.88 0.51
CA ARG A 77 -2.28 -9.94 -0.73
C ARG A 77 -1.56 -11.27 -0.81
N GLY A 78 -1.21 -11.64 -2.02
CA GLY A 78 -0.58 -12.90 -2.28
C GLY A 78 -0.36 -13.14 -3.76
N ILE A 79 0.12 -14.32 -4.07
CA ILE A 79 0.17 -14.84 -5.43
C ILE A 79 -0.77 -16.04 -5.54
N PHE A 80 -1.34 -16.23 -6.72
CA PHE A 80 -2.07 -17.46 -7.05
C PHE A 80 -1.09 -18.42 -7.71
N LEU A 81 -0.85 -19.56 -7.07
CA LEU A 81 -0.20 -20.70 -7.69
C LEU A 81 -1.28 -21.51 -8.41
N VAL A 82 -1.23 -21.48 -9.74
CA VAL A 82 -2.23 -22.12 -10.60
C VAL A 82 -1.63 -23.38 -11.22
N GLY A 83 -2.18 -24.53 -10.86
CA GLY A 83 -1.90 -25.81 -11.50
C GLY A 83 -3.05 -26.21 -12.40
N PHE A 84 -2.76 -26.83 -13.55
CA PHE A 84 -3.80 -27.43 -14.38
C PHE A 84 -3.32 -28.73 -15.02
N GLN A 85 -4.23 -29.67 -15.19
CA GLN A 85 -3.95 -31.02 -15.72
C GLN A 85 -5.05 -31.42 -16.70
N LYS A 86 -4.67 -31.96 -17.86
CA LYS A 86 -5.61 -32.47 -18.86
C LYS A 86 -6.30 -33.71 -18.32
N ARG A 87 -7.62 -33.81 -18.49
CA ARG A 87 -8.40 -35.00 -18.09
C ARG A 87 -8.39 -36.04 -19.20
N THR A 88 -8.54 -37.32 -18.83
CA THR A 88 -8.63 -38.46 -19.76
C THR A 88 -9.81 -38.33 -20.72
N GLU A 89 -10.94 -37.80 -20.25
CA GLU A 89 -12.18 -37.58 -21.04
C GLU A 89 -12.18 -36.26 -21.83
N GLY A 90 -11.07 -35.51 -21.81
CA GLY A 90 -10.96 -34.18 -22.40
C GLY A 90 -11.25 -33.04 -21.41
N GLY A 91 -10.72 -31.85 -21.72
CA GLY A 91 -10.76 -30.68 -20.83
C GLY A 91 -9.68 -30.70 -19.75
N TYR A 92 -9.77 -29.79 -18.77
CA TYR A 92 -8.76 -29.62 -17.72
C TYR A 92 -9.36 -29.60 -16.32
N ASN A 93 -8.61 -30.13 -15.36
CA ASN A 93 -8.76 -29.79 -13.95
C ASN A 93 -7.84 -28.60 -13.65
N LYS A 94 -8.32 -27.67 -12.83
CA LYS A 94 -7.57 -26.50 -12.37
C LYS A 94 -7.55 -26.52 -10.84
N ASP A 95 -6.36 -26.34 -10.28
CA ASP A 95 -6.11 -26.16 -8.85
C ASP A 95 -5.52 -24.78 -8.62
N ILE A 96 -6.02 -24.06 -7.62
CA ILE A 96 -5.59 -22.71 -7.30
C ILE A 96 -5.28 -22.62 -5.82
N LYS A 97 -4.01 -22.37 -5.51
CA LYS A 97 -3.54 -22.14 -4.16
C LYS A 97 -3.15 -20.69 -3.99
N ILE A 98 -3.63 -20.07 -2.91
CA ILE A 98 -3.23 -18.72 -2.54
C ILE A 98 -2.00 -18.83 -1.64
N ILE A 99 -0.88 -18.26 -2.09
CA ILE A 99 0.29 -18.05 -1.25
C ILE A 99 0.21 -16.63 -0.73
N ASN A 100 -0.12 -16.49 0.56
CA ASN A 100 -0.22 -15.18 1.20
C ASN A 100 1.16 -14.56 1.38
N LEU A 101 1.27 -13.28 1.04
CA LEU A 101 2.48 -12.51 1.30
C LEU A 101 2.29 -11.69 2.58
N HIS A 102 3.31 -11.71 3.45
CA HIS A 102 3.32 -10.88 4.65
C HIS A 102 3.69 -9.44 4.30
N ASN A 103 2.90 -8.49 4.79
CA ASN A 103 3.23 -7.08 4.66
C ASN A 103 4.45 -6.73 5.52
N ARG A 104 5.36 -5.95 4.94
CA ARG A 104 6.33 -5.21 5.76
C ARG A 104 5.55 -4.36 6.75
N ILE A 105 6.00 -4.33 8.00
CA ILE A 105 5.34 -3.57 9.06
C ILE A 105 5.47 -2.07 8.77
N HIS A 106 4.36 -1.33 8.87
CA HIS A 106 4.34 0.13 8.88
C HIS A 106 4.05 0.62 10.29
N LYS A 107 4.88 1.53 10.81
CA LYS A 107 4.66 2.18 12.11
C LYS A 107 4.15 3.60 11.87
N ASN A 108 2.96 3.92 12.37
CA ASN A 108 2.41 5.26 12.30
C ASN A 108 2.73 6.01 13.59
N GLU A 109 3.38 7.17 13.48
CA GLU A 109 3.66 8.06 14.60
C GLU A 109 3.18 9.48 14.31
N MET A 110 2.71 10.15 15.36
CA MET A 110 2.29 11.54 15.30
C MET A 110 3.02 12.34 16.36
N ILE A 111 3.75 13.36 15.93
CA ILE A 111 4.44 14.29 16.83
C ILE A 111 3.75 15.65 16.76
N TYR A 112 3.37 16.14 17.93
CA TYR A 112 2.81 17.48 18.10
C TYR A 112 3.92 18.46 18.47
N ILE A 113 4.11 19.47 17.63
CA ILE A 113 5.05 20.58 17.80
C ILE A 113 4.34 21.66 18.61
N ASN A 114 4.70 21.78 19.89
CA ASN A 114 4.09 22.70 20.84
C ASN A 114 4.82 24.03 20.98
N LYS A 115 5.93 24.24 20.27
CA LYS A 115 6.71 25.49 20.27
C LYS A 115 7.25 25.80 18.89
N PHE A 116 7.55 27.07 18.64
CA PHE A 116 8.20 27.49 17.41
C PHE A 116 9.67 27.04 17.40
N PHE A 117 10.15 26.59 16.25
CA PHE A 117 11.55 26.23 16.01
C PHE A 117 12.08 27.03 14.83
N ASP A 118 13.18 27.75 15.07
CA ASP A 118 13.86 28.50 14.00
C ASP A 118 15.04 27.73 13.41
N LYS A 119 15.71 26.90 14.23
CA LYS A 119 16.86 26.09 13.82
C LYS A 119 16.49 24.65 13.53
N ARG A 120 16.96 24.14 12.38
CA ARG A 120 16.68 22.78 11.91
C ARG A 120 17.16 21.70 12.87
N LYS A 121 18.35 21.87 13.45
CA LYS A 121 18.94 20.92 14.41
C LYS A 121 18.06 20.76 15.65
N GLU A 122 17.63 21.87 16.25
CA GLU A 122 16.77 21.87 17.44
C GLU A 122 15.42 21.17 17.17
N LEU A 123 14.84 21.39 15.98
CA LEU A 123 13.62 20.67 15.56
C LEU A 123 13.87 19.17 15.42
N CYS A 124 14.97 18.77 14.79
CA CYS A 124 15.31 17.36 14.59
C CYS A 124 15.55 16.67 15.93
N ASP A 125 16.36 17.26 16.81
CA ASP A 125 16.65 16.73 18.14
C ASP A 125 15.36 16.55 18.95
N PHE A 126 14.43 17.50 18.87
CA PHE A 126 13.10 17.38 19.46
C PHE A 126 12.32 16.19 18.90
N ILE A 127 12.22 16.08 17.58
CA ILE A 127 11.49 14.99 16.91
C ILE A 127 12.10 13.63 17.26
N ILE A 128 13.42 13.48 17.14
CA ILE A 128 14.13 12.22 17.47
C ILE A 128 13.94 11.85 18.93
N THR A 129 14.02 12.81 19.85
CA THR A 129 13.79 12.56 21.27
C THR A 129 12.38 12.04 21.52
N GLN A 130 11.37 12.65 20.88
CA GLN A 130 9.97 12.21 20.99
C GLN A 130 9.76 10.81 20.38
N LEU A 131 10.35 10.55 19.20
CA LEU A 131 10.28 9.24 18.58
C LEU A 131 10.94 8.18 19.45
N LYS A 132 12.17 8.42 19.94
CA LYS A 132 12.88 7.48 20.82
C LYS A 132 12.04 7.15 22.05
N LYS A 133 11.45 8.14 22.73
CA LYS A 133 10.56 7.90 23.89
C LYS A 133 9.39 6.98 23.56
N ARG A 134 8.74 7.19 22.42
CA ARG A 134 7.58 6.40 21.98
C ARG A 134 7.95 5.03 21.44
N ILE A 135 9.17 4.90 20.92
CA ILE A 135 9.64 3.69 20.25
C ILE A 135 10.34 2.75 21.24
N SER A 136 11.12 3.28 22.19
CA SER A 136 11.83 2.51 23.21
C SER A 136 10.92 1.92 24.28
N SER A 137 9.71 2.48 24.47
CA SER A 137 8.70 1.90 25.36
C SER A 137 8.00 0.67 24.77
N TYR A 138 8.18 0.39 23.48
CA TYR A 138 7.58 -0.77 22.82
C TYR A 138 8.59 -1.91 22.72
N GLN A 139 8.37 -2.95 23.52
CA GLN A 139 9.03 -4.27 23.48
C GLN A 139 8.80 -5.02 22.13
N TYR A 140 8.27 -4.34 21.11
CA TYR A 140 7.77 -4.86 19.83
C TYR A 140 8.80 -4.83 18.70
N TRP A 141 10.02 -4.33 18.91
CA TRP A 141 11.12 -4.51 17.95
C TRP A 141 11.67 -5.95 17.95
N ASN A 142 11.18 -6.79 18.86
CA ASN A 142 11.42 -8.23 18.93
C ASN A 142 10.14 -8.99 18.58
N ILE A 143 9.76 -9.03 17.31
CA ILE A 143 8.75 -9.98 16.84
C ILE A 143 9.25 -10.61 15.56
N ASP A 144 9.86 -11.79 15.68
CA ASP A 144 9.87 -12.98 14.79
C ASP A 144 10.02 -12.81 13.26
N ASN A 145 10.16 -11.60 12.76
CA ASN A 145 10.31 -11.21 11.38
C ASN A 145 11.37 -10.12 11.37
N ALA A 146 12.59 -10.50 10.99
CA ALA A 146 13.81 -9.69 10.99
C ALA A 146 13.81 -8.47 10.04
N MET A 147 12.72 -7.71 9.96
CA MET A 147 12.55 -6.61 9.02
C MET A 147 12.22 -5.30 9.71
N ASN A 148 13.13 -4.34 9.57
CA ASN A 148 12.91 -2.94 9.94
C ASN A 148 11.62 -2.40 9.27
N PRO A 149 10.75 -1.69 10.01
CA PRO A 149 9.49 -1.17 9.51
C PRO A 149 9.69 0.11 8.69
N VAL A 150 8.65 0.49 7.96
CA VAL A 150 8.51 1.83 7.36
C VAL A 150 7.84 2.75 8.37
N LEU A 151 8.48 3.87 8.70
CA LEU A 151 7.92 4.88 9.61
C LEU A 151 7.06 5.88 8.82
N ILE A 152 5.79 5.99 9.18
CA ILE A 152 4.88 7.04 8.71
C ILE A 152 4.78 8.09 9.81
N LEU A 153 5.49 9.21 9.63
CA LEU A 153 5.54 10.29 10.61
C LEU A 153 4.64 11.46 10.20
N THR A 154 3.67 11.80 11.04
CA THR A 154 2.85 13.00 10.88
C THR A 154 3.28 14.08 11.88
N LEU A 155 3.72 15.23 11.38
CA LEU A 155 4.03 16.41 12.18
C LEU A 155 2.83 17.36 12.23
N ARG A 156 2.37 17.69 13.44
CA ARG A 156 1.23 18.61 13.69
C ARG A 156 1.62 19.74 14.64
N GLY A 157 0.77 20.76 14.76
CA GLY A 157 0.94 21.85 15.72
C GLY A 157 1.51 23.12 15.07
N ILE A 158 2.35 23.82 15.84
CA ILE A 158 2.97 25.09 15.42
C ILE A 158 3.93 24.84 14.27
N LYS A 159 3.74 25.56 13.16
CA LYS A 159 4.61 25.46 11.98
C LYS A 159 6.01 26.01 12.32
N PRO A 160 7.09 25.22 12.17
CA PRO A 160 8.46 25.72 12.29
C PRO A 160 8.81 26.73 11.18
N SER A 161 9.96 27.39 11.28
CA SER A 161 10.46 28.25 10.21
C SER A 161 10.54 27.49 8.88
N ASN A 162 10.28 28.17 7.75
CA ASN A 162 10.32 27.52 6.43
C ASN A 162 11.69 26.89 6.14
N ARG A 163 12.78 27.42 6.73
CA ARG A 163 14.13 26.86 6.61
C ARG A 163 14.24 25.47 7.25
N CYS A 164 13.51 25.22 8.35
CA CYS A 164 13.52 23.94 9.03
C CYS A 164 12.83 22.82 8.22
N ILE A 165 11.71 23.14 7.59
CA ILE A 165 10.86 22.17 6.85
C ILE A 165 11.18 22.07 5.36
N LYS A 166 12.13 22.89 4.86
CA LYS A 166 12.56 22.84 3.47
C LYS A 166 13.43 21.59 3.26
N ASN A 167 12.87 20.65 2.51
CA ASN A 167 13.47 19.36 2.16
C ASN A 167 13.73 18.44 3.38
N ASN A 168 13.05 17.29 3.39
CA ASN A 168 13.10 16.35 4.51
C ASN A 168 14.39 15.51 4.57
N CYS A 169 15.31 15.63 3.61
CA CYS A 169 16.55 14.83 3.58
C CYS A 169 17.31 14.81 4.91
N TYR A 170 17.44 15.95 5.59
CA TYR A 170 18.17 16.02 6.86
C TYR A 170 17.45 15.29 7.99
N LEU A 171 16.13 15.48 8.11
CA LEU A 171 15.33 14.80 9.13
C LEU A 171 15.23 13.30 8.85
N ASN A 172 15.08 12.90 7.58
CA ASN A 172 15.11 11.50 7.18
C ASN A 172 16.43 10.84 7.60
N ARG A 173 17.56 11.49 7.31
CA ARG A 173 18.88 10.97 7.70
C ARG A 173 19.02 10.84 9.22
N ALA A 174 18.64 11.88 9.97
CA ALA A 174 18.66 11.84 11.42
C ALA A 174 17.78 10.71 11.99
N ILE A 175 16.65 10.40 11.34
CA ILE A 175 15.78 9.27 11.72
C ILE A 175 16.47 7.93 11.41
N TYR A 176 17.05 7.75 10.23
CA TYR A 176 17.76 6.53 9.84
C TYR A 176 18.95 6.23 10.76
N ASP A 177 19.70 7.26 11.16
CA ASP A 177 20.85 7.10 12.05
C ASP A 177 20.42 6.82 13.51
N ALA A 178 19.19 7.17 13.88
CA ALA A 178 18.71 7.10 15.27
C ALA A 178 17.76 5.94 15.56
N LEU A 179 17.11 5.36 14.54
CA LEU A 179 16.04 4.38 14.68
C LEU A 179 16.19 3.27 13.64
N PRO A 180 15.90 2.01 13.99
CA PRO A 180 16.01 0.87 13.07
C PRO A 180 14.85 0.82 12.06
N VAL A 181 14.70 1.85 11.23
CA VAL A 181 13.67 1.94 10.18
C VAL A 181 14.31 1.78 8.80
N ILE A 182 13.58 1.21 7.84
CA ILE A 182 14.08 1.06 6.47
C ILE A 182 13.75 2.26 5.58
N ASP A 183 12.62 2.91 5.85
CA ASP A 183 12.15 4.08 5.12
C ASP A 183 11.32 4.98 6.05
N VAL A 184 11.24 6.27 5.73
CA VAL A 184 10.41 7.23 6.45
C VAL A 184 9.63 8.14 5.51
N LYS A 185 8.31 8.17 5.71
CA LYS A 185 7.37 9.08 5.03
C LYS A 185 6.90 10.15 5.99
N ILE A 186 7.23 11.41 5.69
CA ILE A 186 6.93 12.56 6.57
C ILE A 186 5.80 13.40 5.98
N TYR A 187 4.73 13.58 6.77
CA TYR A 187 3.58 14.40 6.43
C TYR A 187 3.51 15.62 7.36
N HIS A 188 3.39 16.81 6.78
CA HIS A 188 3.27 18.06 7.53
C HIS A 188 1.81 18.51 7.54
N LYS A 189 1.19 18.54 8.73
CA LYS A 189 -0.19 18.98 8.95
C LYS A 189 -0.24 20.05 10.03
N TYR A 190 0.46 21.17 9.79
CA TYR A 190 0.49 22.30 10.71
C TYR A 190 -0.82 23.08 10.68
N ASN A 191 -1.16 23.71 11.81
CA ASN A 191 -2.29 24.62 11.85
C ASN A 191 -1.99 25.81 10.93
N LYS A 192 -2.92 26.17 10.03
CA LYS A 192 -2.88 27.48 9.40
C LYS A 192 -3.09 28.48 10.53
N ILE A 193 -2.13 29.38 10.73
CA ILE A 193 -2.39 30.61 11.48
C ILE A 193 -3.49 31.30 10.69
N MET A 194 -4.70 31.39 11.25
CA MET A 194 -5.72 32.31 10.71
C MET A 194 -5.05 33.68 10.71
N LYS A 195 -4.78 34.22 9.52
CA LYS A 195 -4.49 35.65 9.42
C LYS A 195 -5.75 36.36 9.95
N SER A 196 -5.62 37.14 11.02
CA SER A 196 -6.72 38.00 11.46
C SER A 196 -7.14 38.88 10.27
N LEU A 197 -8.44 39.17 10.18
CA LEU A 197 -9.06 40.01 9.14
C LEU A 197 -8.37 41.38 9.00
N GLU A 198 -7.66 41.83 10.02
CA GLU A 198 -6.90 43.08 10.05
C GLU A 198 -5.84 43.18 8.95
N ASN A 199 -5.25 42.07 8.49
CA ASN A 199 -4.26 42.07 7.40
C ASN A 199 -4.86 42.18 5.99
N TYR A 200 -6.19 42.18 5.84
CA TYR A 200 -6.86 42.39 4.56
C TYR A 200 -7.41 43.82 4.39
N LEU A 201 -7.35 44.64 5.44
CA LEU A 201 -7.85 46.01 5.45
C LEU A 201 -6.72 47.06 5.44
N SER A 202 -5.48 46.66 5.15
CA SER A 202 -4.30 47.53 4.99
C SER A 202 -3.83 47.60 3.55
#